data_AF-A0A4R8DM88-F1
#
_entry.id   AF-A0A4R8DM88-F1
#
_cell.length_a   1.000
_cell.length_b   1.000
_cell.length_c   1.000
_cell.angle_alpha   90.00
_cell.angle_beta   90.00
_cell.angle_gamma   90.00
#
_symmetry.space_group_name_H-M   'P 1'
#
loop_
_entity.id
_entity.type
_entity.pdbx_description
1 polymer ?
#
loop_
_entity_poly.entity_id
_entity_poly.type
_entity_poly.pdbx_seq_one_letter_code
_entity_poly.pdbx_strand_id
1 'polypeptide(L)'
;MKKVLIIAAVVGGFFGLMQLVRPEKIASAPVGDLAGVPKEVDDILRKSCFDCHSSQTNLRWYDQISPVNFLVYRDVRDGRKALDFSNWDSMATPAQNSTLYYALNKVLEKGMPLPAYTFVHGPARLSPEEVDILKKYTLSRTPRILTDTAEVVTPVSLAAAKPAPNGIAYVPGYRSWQVLNTSDRFDNGTLRIIFANDIAVKAIQAHQTNVWPDGTIFAKTAWKEQVHADGRVTAGAFFQVEFMIKDAKKYAKTAGWGWARWRGDSLKPYGANRLFATECVTCHQPMHDNDFVFTRPLDRSFADELPENPLLLHTITGMVHSNDSTMSMLYGNDAAFAYAGSHSDGHYPGGALLYEVTWRQQPDERWTGANIPERILSVERLAFWVDGQPVYTMYKGTPLRGGNRVSAIAGERMAVAP
;
A
#
# COMPACT_ATOMS: atom_id res chain seq x y z
N MET A 1 12.93 16.46 -57.67
CA MET A 1 13.97 15.41 -57.48
C MET A 1 15.27 15.96 -56.86
N LYS A 2 15.97 16.92 -57.49
CA LYS A 2 17.24 17.46 -56.97
C LYS A 2 17.18 18.04 -55.53
N LYS A 3 16.11 18.77 -55.18
CA LYS A 3 15.89 19.29 -53.82
C LYS A 3 15.67 18.18 -52.78
N VAL A 4 14.97 17.10 -53.14
CA VAL A 4 14.72 15.95 -52.25
C VAL A 4 16.02 15.19 -51.97
N LEU A 5 16.87 15.02 -52.99
CA LEU A 5 18.19 14.39 -52.83
C LEU A 5 19.13 15.22 -51.93
N ILE A 6 19.12 16.55 -52.07
CA ILE A 6 19.90 17.44 -51.19
C ILE A 6 19.41 17.35 -49.74
N ILE A 7 18.09 17.38 -49.52
CA ILE A 7 17.51 17.23 -48.17
C ILE A 7 17.89 15.87 -47.58
N ALA A 8 17.76 14.78 -48.34
CA ALA A 8 18.14 13.45 -47.88
C ALA A 8 19.64 13.35 -47.54
N ALA A 9 20.52 13.97 -48.34
CA ALA A 9 21.96 14.00 -48.09
C ALA A 9 22.31 14.83 -46.84
N VAL A 10 21.65 15.98 -46.64
CA VAL A 10 21.85 16.82 -45.44
C VAL A 10 21.38 16.09 -44.18
N VAL A 11 20.19 15.46 -44.24
CA VAL A 11 19.64 14.68 -43.12
C VAL A 11 20.53 13.47 -42.82
N GLY A 12 20.94 12.72 -43.85
CA GLY A 12 21.85 11.58 -43.71
C GLY A 12 23.21 11.99 -43.14
N GLY A 13 23.77 13.10 -43.62
CA GLY A 13 25.02 13.67 -43.09
C GLY A 13 24.89 14.11 -41.63
N PHE A 14 23.78 14.74 -41.25
CA PHE A 14 23.48 15.10 -39.87
C PHE A 14 23.40 13.87 -38.95
N PHE A 15 22.62 12.83 -39.32
CA PHE A 15 22.55 11.60 -38.54
C PHE A 15 23.87 10.84 -38.49
N GLY A 16 24.67 10.89 -39.57
CA GLY A 16 26.03 10.34 -39.62
C GLY A 16 26.97 11.04 -38.63
N LEU A 17 26.96 12.38 -38.60
CA LEU A 17 27.73 13.17 -37.63
C LEU A 17 27.27 12.93 -36.19
N MET A 18 25.97 12.77 -35.95
CA MET A 18 25.45 12.45 -34.61
C MET A 18 25.99 11.14 -34.05
N GLN A 19 26.36 10.15 -34.88
CA GLN A 19 26.93 8.89 -34.38
C GLN A 19 28.30 9.07 -33.69
N LEU A 20 28.97 10.21 -33.90
CA LEU A 20 30.24 10.57 -33.25
C LEU A 20 30.03 10.97 -31.78
N VAL A 21 28.84 11.45 -31.41
CA VAL A 21 28.50 11.85 -30.04
C VAL A 21 27.74 10.70 -29.41
N ARG A 22 28.40 9.96 -28.51
CA ARG A 22 27.83 8.77 -27.85
C ARG A 22 27.66 8.98 -26.34
N PRO A 23 26.63 8.38 -25.72
CA PRO A 23 26.51 8.38 -24.26
C PRO A 23 27.64 7.56 -23.61
N GLU A 24 27.89 7.84 -22.34
CA GLU A 24 28.76 7.01 -21.51
C GLU A 24 28.29 5.55 -21.52
N LYS A 25 29.21 4.61 -21.76
CA LYS A 25 28.86 3.19 -21.85
C LYS A 25 28.33 2.65 -20.53
N ILE A 26 27.29 1.81 -20.62
CA ILE A 26 26.78 1.08 -19.46
C ILE A 26 27.67 -0.14 -19.23
N ALA A 27 28.12 -0.32 -17.99
CA ALA A 27 28.81 -1.53 -17.58
C ALA A 27 27.88 -2.74 -17.78
N SER A 28 28.37 -3.75 -18.51
CA SER A 28 27.67 -5.00 -18.75
C SER A 28 28.50 -6.17 -18.26
N ALA A 29 27.90 -7.03 -17.45
CA ALA A 29 28.52 -8.22 -16.87
C ALA A 29 27.50 -9.36 -16.83
N PRO A 30 27.90 -10.61 -17.14
CA PRO A 30 27.01 -11.77 -17.02
C PRO A 30 26.47 -11.93 -15.60
N VAL A 31 25.21 -12.33 -15.49
CA VAL A 31 24.53 -12.63 -14.22
C VAL A 31 24.20 -14.12 -14.22
N GLY A 32 24.73 -14.86 -13.23
CA GLY A 32 24.41 -16.27 -13.02
C GLY A 32 22.94 -16.48 -12.67
N ASP A 33 22.49 -17.73 -12.59
CA ASP A 33 21.10 -18.04 -12.23
C ASP A 33 20.77 -17.47 -10.85
N LEU A 34 19.59 -16.84 -10.74
CA LEU A 34 19.17 -16.20 -9.50
C LEU A 34 18.98 -17.26 -8.39
N ALA A 35 19.72 -17.15 -7.29
CA ALA A 35 19.68 -18.16 -6.24
C ALA A 35 18.26 -18.30 -5.64
N GLY A 36 17.79 -19.55 -5.52
CA GLY A 36 16.47 -19.87 -4.98
C GLY A 36 15.29 -19.48 -5.87
N VAL A 37 15.54 -19.13 -7.14
CA VAL A 37 14.51 -18.84 -8.14
C VAL A 37 14.33 -20.04 -9.06
N PRO A 38 13.10 -20.57 -9.24
CA PRO A 38 12.83 -21.62 -10.22
C PRO A 38 13.24 -21.18 -11.62
N LYS A 39 13.80 -22.11 -12.41
CA LYS A 39 14.28 -21.86 -13.78
C LYS A 39 13.25 -21.13 -14.65
N GLU A 40 11.99 -21.55 -14.60
CA GLU A 40 10.91 -20.93 -15.37
C GLU A 40 10.69 -19.45 -15.00
N VAL A 41 10.77 -19.11 -13.72
CA VAL A 41 10.67 -17.73 -13.24
C VAL A 41 11.90 -16.91 -13.66
N ASP A 42 13.10 -17.48 -13.51
CA ASP A 42 14.34 -16.82 -13.92
C ASP A 42 14.36 -16.53 -15.43
N ASP A 43 13.90 -17.47 -16.26
CA ASP A 43 13.81 -17.31 -17.70
C ASP A 43 12.84 -16.16 -18.08
N ILE A 44 11.69 -16.04 -17.40
CA ILE A 44 10.74 -14.92 -17.61
C ILE A 44 11.38 -13.58 -17.23
N LEU A 45 12.06 -13.51 -16.08
CA LEU A 45 12.73 -12.30 -15.60
C LEU A 45 13.88 -11.89 -16.53
N ARG A 46 14.67 -12.84 -17.02
CA ARG A 46 15.74 -12.61 -17.99
C ARG A 46 15.21 -12.08 -19.32
N LYS A 47 14.14 -12.69 -19.81
CA LYS A 47 13.47 -12.30 -21.06
C LYS A 47 12.93 -10.87 -21.00
N SER A 48 12.31 -10.48 -19.88
CA SER A 48 11.46 -9.28 -19.82
C SER A 48 12.04 -8.13 -19.00
N CYS A 49 12.99 -8.38 -18.10
CA CYS A 49 13.49 -7.40 -17.14
C CYS A 49 15.00 -7.16 -17.25
N PHE A 50 15.81 -8.17 -17.53
CA PHE A 50 17.28 -8.09 -17.36
C PHE A 50 17.96 -7.03 -18.23
N ASP A 51 17.42 -6.76 -19.43
CA ASP A 51 18.01 -5.76 -20.32
C ASP A 51 18.12 -4.38 -19.65
N CYS A 52 17.14 -4.01 -18.83
CA CYS A 52 17.12 -2.72 -18.12
C CYS A 52 17.44 -2.83 -16.62
N HIS A 53 17.13 -3.97 -15.99
CA HIS A 53 17.19 -4.17 -14.55
C HIS A 53 18.25 -5.18 -14.12
N SER A 54 19.30 -5.38 -14.92
CA SER A 54 20.47 -6.15 -14.51
C SER A 54 21.73 -5.63 -15.19
N SER A 55 22.89 -6.01 -14.67
CA SER A 55 24.19 -5.85 -15.33
C SER A 55 24.28 -6.64 -16.64
N GLN A 56 23.45 -7.65 -16.89
CA GLN A 56 23.41 -8.40 -18.14
C GLN A 56 22.48 -7.71 -19.15
N THR A 57 22.90 -6.56 -19.67
CA THR A 57 22.14 -5.81 -20.68
C THR A 57 22.48 -6.30 -22.09
N ASN A 58 21.48 -6.80 -22.83
CA ASN A 58 21.62 -7.26 -24.21
C ASN A 58 21.16 -6.18 -25.22
N LEU A 59 21.98 -5.15 -25.43
CA LEU A 59 21.67 -4.09 -26.40
C LEU A 59 21.72 -4.62 -27.83
N ARG A 60 20.62 -4.47 -28.57
CA ARG A 60 20.57 -4.76 -30.02
C ARG A 60 21.35 -3.69 -30.79
N TRP A 61 21.71 -3.99 -32.04
CA TRP A 61 22.48 -3.06 -32.87
C TRP A 61 21.77 -1.72 -33.06
N TYR A 62 20.43 -1.73 -33.17
CA TYR A 62 19.62 -0.53 -33.35
C TYR A 62 19.47 0.30 -32.07
N ASP A 63 19.59 -0.31 -30.88
CA ASP A 63 19.62 0.41 -29.59
C ASP A 63 20.87 1.28 -29.44
N GLN A 64 21.91 0.99 -30.24
CA GLN A 64 23.21 1.65 -30.17
C GLN A 64 23.35 2.82 -31.15
N ILE A 65 22.33 3.09 -31.97
CA ILE A 65 22.31 4.17 -32.97
C ILE A 65 21.84 5.49 -32.33
N SER A 66 22.56 6.58 -32.57
CA SER A 66 22.17 7.91 -32.11
C SER A 66 21.02 8.47 -32.97
N PRO A 67 20.05 9.20 -32.37
CA PRO A 67 19.99 9.60 -30.96
C PRO A 67 19.36 8.57 -30.00
N VAL A 68 18.86 7.43 -30.48
CA VAL A 68 18.12 6.43 -29.67
C VAL A 68 18.97 5.90 -28.51
N ASN A 69 20.27 5.71 -28.71
CA ASN A 69 21.18 5.25 -27.67
C ASN A 69 21.20 6.14 -26.41
N PHE A 70 21.00 7.46 -26.53
CA PHE A 70 20.93 8.33 -25.35
C PHE A 70 19.73 8.01 -24.47
N LEU A 71 18.58 7.72 -25.10
CA LEU A 71 17.36 7.34 -24.41
C LEU A 71 17.53 5.97 -23.73
N VAL A 72 17.95 4.96 -24.51
CA VAL A 72 18.16 3.60 -24.00
C VAL A 72 19.13 3.60 -22.81
N TYR A 73 20.25 4.31 -22.93
CA TYR A 73 21.28 4.25 -21.90
C TYR A 73 20.85 4.98 -20.62
N ARG A 74 20.07 6.06 -20.77
CA ARG A 74 19.44 6.72 -19.63
C ARG A 74 18.45 5.78 -18.95
N ASP A 75 17.56 5.16 -19.71
CA ASP A 75 16.48 4.33 -19.18
C ASP A 75 17.02 3.07 -18.48
N VAL A 76 18.06 2.42 -19.01
CA VAL A 76 18.75 1.31 -18.32
C VAL A 76 19.36 1.80 -17.00
N ARG A 77 20.04 2.95 -17.00
CA ARG A 77 20.71 3.48 -15.81
C ARG A 77 19.71 3.91 -14.73
N ASP A 78 18.59 4.51 -15.11
CA ASP A 78 17.52 4.89 -14.19
C ASP A 78 16.71 3.65 -13.74
N GLY A 79 16.53 2.67 -14.62
CA GLY A 79 15.96 1.36 -14.30
C GLY A 79 16.73 0.64 -13.20
N ARG A 80 18.06 0.52 -13.34
CA ARG A 80 18.94 -0.10 -12.32
C ARG A 80 18.96 0.64 -10.99
N LYS A 81 18.75 1.96 -10.96
CA LYS A 81 18.61 2.71 -9.69
C LYS A 81 17.34 2.32 -8.93
N ALA A 82 16.26 2.01 -9.65
CA ALA A 82 15.00 1.60 -9.05
C ALA A 82 15.01 0.12 -8.66
N LEU A 83 15.57 -0.75 -9.50
CA LEU A 83 15.64 -2.20 -9.30
C LEU A 83 16.79 -2.80 -10.12
N ASP A 84 17.64 -3.61 -9.48
CA ASP A 84 18.76 -4.31 -10.14
C ASP A 84 18.89 -5.76 -9.65
N PHE A 85 18.54 -6.71 -10.52
CA PHE A 85 18.63 -8.16 -10.29
C PHE A 85 20.06 -8.68 -10.18
N SER A 86 21.08 -7.94 -10.60
CA SER A 86 22.48 -8.34 -10.36
C SER A 86 22.84 -8.38 -8.89
N ASN A 87 22.07 -7.70 -8.05
CA ASN A 87 22.28 -7.71 -6.61
C ASN A 87 21.49 -8.82 -5.90
N TRP A 88 20.70 -9.63 -6.62
CA TRP A 88 19.73 -10.57 -6.05
C TRP A 88 20.31 -11.50 -4.97
N ASP A 89 21.45 -12.13 -5.26
CA ASP A 89 22.08 -13.09 -4.34
C ASP A 89 22.66 -12.43 -3.08
N SER A 90 22.89 -11.11 -3.13
CA SER A 90 23.34 -10.33 -1.98
C SER A 90 22.19 -9.82 -1.10
N MET A 91 20.95 -9.90 -1.59
CA MET A 91 19.77 -9.41 -0.87
C MET A 91 19.30 -10.43 0.16
N ALA A 92 18.92 -9.95 1.34
CA ALA A 92 18.17 -10.75 2.30
C ALA A 92 16.78 -11.11 1.73
N THR A 93 16.20 -12.24 2.16
CA THR A 93 14.89 -12.73 1.69
C THR A 93 13.77 -11.67 1.69
N PRO A 94 13.61 -10.82 2.73
CA PRO A 94 12.58 -9.77 2.69
C PRO A 94 12.80 -8.73 1.57
N ALA A 95 14.05 -8.41 1.25
CA ALA A 95 14.37 -7.49 0.16
C ALA A 95 14.15 -8.12 -1.22
N GLN A 96 14.47 -9.41 -1.38
CA GLN A 96 14.11 -10.19 -2.56
C GLN A 96 12.59 -10.21 -2.78
N ASN A 97 11.82 -10.50 -1.73
CA ASN A 97 10.35 -10.54 -1.79
C ASN A 97 9.79 -9.16 -2.18
N SER A 98 10.25 -8.08 -1.52
CA SER A 98 9.84 -6.72 -1.87
C SER A 98 10.17 -6.37 -3.33
N THR A 99 11.30 -6.85 -3.86
CA THR A 99 11.72 -6.65 -5.25
C THR A 99 10.75 -7.33 -6.22
N LEU A 100 10.40 -8.59 -5.97
CA LEU A 100 9.43 -9.32 -6.79
C LEU A 100 8.04 -8.69 -6.76
N TYR A 101 7.54 -8.33 -5.57
CA TYR A 101 6.26 -7.64 -5.44
C TYR A 101 6.26 -6.30 -6.17
N TYR A 102 7.33 -5.52 -6.08
CA TYR A 102 7.44 -4.25 -6.80
C TYR A 102 7.41 -4.47 -8.33
N ALA A 103 8.22 -5.41 -8.83
CA ALA A 103 8.25 -5.75 -10.25
C ALA A 103 6.89 -6.24 -10.76
N LEU A 104 6.27 -7.19 -10.05
CA LEU A 104 4.96 -7.75 -10.40
C LEU A 104 3.88 -6.66 -10.42
N ASN A 105 3.83 -5.80 -9.41
CA ASN A 105 2.84 -4.71 -9.39
C ASN A 105 3.04 -3.72 -10.53
N LYS A 106 4.28 -3.41 -10.91
CA LYS A 106 4.54 -2.57 -12.09
C LYS A 106 4.12 -3.23 -13.40
N VAL A 107 4.21 -4.56 -13.50
CA VAL A 107 3.67 -5.33 -14.63
C VAL A 107 2.15 -5.27 -14.66
N LEU A 108 1.48 -5.51 -13.52
CA LEU A 108 0.02 -5.50 -13.41
C LEU A 108 -0.59 -4.11 -13.65
N GLU A 109 0.12 -3.05 -13.24
CA GLU A 109 -0.22 -1.65 -13.54
C GLU A 109 0.02 -1.27 -15.02
N LYS A 110 0.56 -2.19 -15.84
CA LYS A 110 0.98 -1.96 -17.24
C LYS A 110 2.04 -0.87 -17.38
N GLY A 111 2.76 -0.58 -16.31
CA GLY A 111 3.88 0.37 -16.30
C GLY A 111 5.19 -0.27 -16.79
N MET A 112 5.32 -1.60 -16.67
CA MET A 112 6.50 -2.35 -17.10
C MET A 112 6.13 -3.66 -17.82
N PRO A 113 6.95 -4.11 -18.79
CA PRO A 113 7.99 -3.33 -19.47
C PRO A 113 7.38 -2.14 -20.21
N LEU A 114 8.16 -1.08 -20.43
CA LEU A 114 7.63 0.15 -21.04
C LEU A 114 6.93 -0.14 -22.38
N PRO A 115 5.73 0.40 -22.64
CA PRO A 115 5.03 0.15 -23.90
C PRO A 115 5.87 0.49 -25.14
N ALA A 116 6.61 1.60 -25.11
CA ALA A 116 7.53 1.99 -26.18
C ALA A 116 8.69 1.00 -26.37
N TYR A 117 9.18 0.38 -25.29
CA TYR A 117 10.21 -0.66 -25.35
C TYR A 117 9.66 -1.91 -26.03
N THR A 118 8.52 -2.44 -25.57
CA THR A 118 7.94 -3.67 -26.15
C THR A 118 7.44 -3.50 -27.58
N PHE A 119 7.23 -2.27 -28.06
CA PHE A 119 6.89 -2.00 -29.46
C PHE A 119 8.02 -2.40 -30.43
N VAL A 120 9.28 -2.17 -30.03
CA VAL A 120 10.47 -2.56 -30.81
C VAL A 120 11.10 -3.87 -30.32
N HIS A 121 10.93 -4.19 -29.04
CA HIS A 121 11.40 -5.42 -28.38
C HIS A 121 10.21 -6.34 -28.06
N GLY A 122 9.46 -6.72 -29.09
CA GLY A 122 8.25 -7.57 -28.96
C GLY A 122 8.41 -8.81 -28.07
N PRO A 123 9.52 -9.57 -28.17
CA PRO A 123 9.76 -10.72 -27.30
C PRO A 123 9.85 -10.41 -25.81
N ALA A 124 10.08 -9.17 -25.38
CA ALA A 124 10.12 -8.82 -23.96
C ALA A 124 8.73 -8.63 -23.34
N ARG A 125 7.65 -8.69 -24.13
CA ARG A 125 6.28 -8.61 -23.63
C ARG A 125 5.94 -9.89 -22.87
N LEU A 126 5.47 -9.74 -21.64
CA LEU A 126 4.95 -10.85 -20.84
C LEU A 126 3.59 -11.31 -21.36
N SER A 127 3.40 -12.63 -21.46
CA SER A 127 2.08 -13.23 -21.68
C SER A 127 1.26 -13.29 -20.39
N PRO A 128 -0.08 -13.44 -20.45
CA PRO A 128 -0.91 -13.65 -19.26
C PRO A 128 -0.46 -14.85 -18.41
N GLU A 129 -0.01 -15.92 -19.05
CA GLU A 129 0.51 -17.13 -18.38
C GLU A 129 1.81 -16.84 -17.63
N GLU A 130 2.74 -16.10 -18.25
CA GLU A 130 3.98 -15.68 -17.59
C GLU A 130 3.70 -14.78 -16.38
N VAL A 131 2.74 -13.85 -16.49
CA VAL A 131 2.30 -13.02 -15.36
C VAL A 131 1.72 -13.87 -14.23
N ASP A 132 0.92 -14.89 -14.55
CA ASP A 132 0.36 -15.80 -13.55
C ASP A 132 1.44 -16.64 -12.84
N ILE A 133 2.46 -17.12 -13.58
CA ILE A 133 3.63 -17.80 -13.02
C ILE A 133 4.36 -16.89 -12.02
N LEU A 134 4.68 -15.65 -12.42
CA LEU A 134 5.32 -14.67 -11.55
C LEU A 134 4.46 -14.37 -10.31
N LYS A 135 3.15 -14.24 -10.49
CA LYS A 135 2.21 -13.98 -9.40
C LYS A 135 2.18 -15.12 -8.39
N LYS A 136 2.01 -16.36 -8.85
CA LYS A 136 2.01 -17.56 -8.00
C LYS A 136 3.31 -17.71 -7.23
N TYR A 137 4.45 -17.54 -7.91
CA TYR A 137 5.76 -17.59 -7.27
C TYR A 137 5.97 -16.49 -6.24
N THR A 138 5.58 -15.25 -6.55
CA THR A 138 5.73 -14.12 -5.64
C THR A 138 4.90 -14.33 -4.37
N LEU A 139 3.66 -14.80 -4.50
CA LEU A 139 2.76 -15.08 -3.37
C LEU A 139 3.24 -16.25 -2.50
N SER A 140 3.85 -17.29 -3.09
CA SER A 140 4.33 -18.46 -2.33
C SER A 140 5.53 -18.16 -1.44
N ARG A 141 6.24 -17.04 -1.67
CA ARG A 141 7.43 -16.63 -0.92
C ARG A 141 7.15 -15.90 0.38
N THR A 142 5.90 -15.52 0.64
CA THR A 142 5.50 -14.78 1.85
C THR A 142 4.35 -15.47 2.59
N PRO A 143 4.54 -16.74 3.04
CA PRO A 143 3.58 -17.33 3.96
C PRO A 143 3.57 -16.53 5.27
N ARG A 144 2.41 -16.41 5.91
CA ARG A 144 2.35 -15.88 7.28
C ARG A 144 3.01 -16.86 8.23
N ILE A 145 3.84 -16.31 9.11
CA ILE A 145 4.55 -17.05 10.14
C ILE A 145 3.95 -16.64 11.48
N LEU A 146 3.67 -17.61 12.35
CA LEU A 146 3.20 -17.35 13.71
C LEU A 146 4.21 -16.43 14.43
N THR A 147 3.69 -15.40 15.08
CA THR A 147 4.52 -14.45 15.82
C THR A 147 4.87 -15.06 17.18
N ASP A 148 6.15 -15.04 17.52
CA ASP A 148 6.59 -15.39 18.87
C ASP A 148 6.05 -14.34 19.86
N THR A 149 5.54 -14.77 21.01
CA THR A 149 4.79 -13.95 21.98
C THR A 149 5.61 -12.84 22.65
N ALA A 150 6.88 -12.66 22.25
CA ALA A 150 7.85 -11.75 22.85
C ALA A 150 8.01 -10.37 22.16
N GLU A 151 7.26 -10.04 21.10
CA GLU A 151 7.34 -8.69 20.53
C GLU A 151 6.69 -7.64 21.44
N VAL A 152 7.50 -6.99 22.25
CA VAL A 152 7.11 -5.87 23.11
C VAL A 152 6.69 -4.67 22.24
N VAL A 153 5.44 -4.24 22.37
CA VAL A 153 4.96 -3.00 21.76
C VAL A 153 5.58 -1.82 22.52
N THR A 154 6.58 -1.18 21.92
CA THR A 154 7.16 0.05 22.49
C THR A 154 6.27 1.26 22.22
N PRO A 155 6.03 2.13 23.22
CA PRO A 155 5.32 3.38 23.00
C PRO A 155 6.06 4.28 22.00
N VAL A 156 5.33 4.85 21.05
CA VAL A 156 5.88 5.82 20.08
C VAL A 156 6.14 7.16 20.78
N SER A 157 7.36 7.68 20.67
CA SER A 157 7.73 8.96 21.29
C SER A 157 7.55 10.14 20.33
N LEU A 158 6.58 11.00 20.62
CA LEU A 158 6.30 12.20 19.82
C LEU A 158 7.39 13.28 19.94
N ALA A 159 8.09 13.34 21.08
CA ALA A 159 9.13 14.34 21.33
C ALA A 159 10.35 14.24 20.39
N ALA A 160 10.53 13.07 19.75
CA ALA A 160 11.63 12.80 18.84
C ALA A 160 11.36 13.21 17.37
N ALA A 161 10.11 13.54 17.03
CA ALA A 161 9.69 13.73 15.64
C ALA A 161 10.24 15.04 15.05
N LYS A 162 11.34 14.94 14.29
CA LYS A 162 11.88 16.06 13.50
C LYS A 162 11.11 16.23 12.19
N PRO A 163 11.09 17.44 11.59
CA PRO A 163 10.55 17.63 10.24
C PRO A 163 11.24 16.75 9.21
N ALA A 164 10.50 16.35 8.18
CA ALA A 164 11.06 15.67 7.02
C ALA A 164 12.01 16.59 6.25
N PRO A 165 12.98 16.04 5.47
CA PRO A 165 13.96 16.85 4.74
C PRO A 165 13.36 17.91 3.81
N ASN A 166 12.14 17.69 3.31
CA ASN A 166 11.37 18.64 2.50
C ASN A 166 10.66 19.74 3.30
N GLY A 167 10.84 19.79 4.63
CA GLY A 167 10.29 20.80 5.51
C GLY A 167 8.88 20.52 6.04
N ILE A 168 8.29 19.37 5.69
CA ILE A 168 6.99 18.97 6.23
C ILE A 168 7.17 18.51 7.68
N ALA A 169 6.46 19.15 8.61
CA ALA A 169 6.44 18.76 10.01
C ALA A 169 5.61 17.49 10.23
N TYR A 170 5.92 16.75 11.29
CA TYR A 170 5.08 15.65 11.74
C TYR A 170 3.71 16.18 12.15
N VAL A 171 2.64 15.51 11.73
CA VAL A 171 1.26 15.86 12.09
C VAL A 171 0.83 14.97 13.26
N PRO A 172 0.70 15.48 14.49
CA PRO A 172 0.20 14.68 15.61
C PRO A 172 -1.33 14.52 15.56
N GLY A 173 -1.87 13.63 16.38
CA GLY A 173 -3.32 13.51 16.59
C GLY A 173 -4.10 12.77 15.50
N TYR A 174 -3.47 12.34 14.40
CA TYR A 174 -4.19 11.62 13.33
C TYR A 174 -4.86 10.32 13.77
N ARG A 175 -4.45 9.73 14.89
CA ARG A 175 -5.06 8.51 15.43
C ARG A 175 -6.50 8.71 15.91
N SER A 176 -6.90 9.96 16.18
CA SER A 176 -8.29 10.29 16.51
C SER A 176 -9.11 10.68 15.26
N TRP A 177 -8.50 10.75 14.08
CA TRP A 177 -9.21 11.03 12.85
C TRP A 177 -10.01 9.79 12.38
N GLN A 178 -10.93 10.00 11.44
CA GLN A 178 -11.73 8.90 10.89
C GLN A 178 -10.91 8.02 9.97
N VAL A 179 -11.25 6.74 9.93
CA VAL A 179 -10.63 5.81 8.98
C VAL A 179 -11.23 5.98 7.59
N LEU A 180 -10.33 6.22 6.64
CA LEU A 180 -10.63 6.21 5.22
C LEU A 180 -10.77 4.79 4.69
N ASN A 181 -9.80 3.94 5.03
CA ASN A 181 -9.74 2.52 4.67
C ASN A 181 -8.65 1.80 5.49
N THR A 182 -8.64 0.48 5.47
CA THR A 182 -7.62 -0.39 6.05
C THR A 182 -7.09 -1.36 4.99
N SER A 183 -5.85 -1.82 5.15
CA SER A 183 -5.32 -2.88 4.31
C SER A 183 -4.44 -3.85 5.09
N ASP A 184 -4.63 -5.12 4.74
CA ASP A 184 -3.80 -6.24 5.13
C ASP A 184 -2.70 -6.39 4.09
N ARG A 185 -1.44 -6.19 4.49
CA ARG A 185 -0.26 -6.23 3.61
C ARG A 185 0.62 -7.42 3.98
N PHE A 186 0.06 -8.61 3.77
CA PHE A 186 0.73 -9.88 3.98
C PHE A 186 2.02 -10.04 3.15
N ASP A 187 2.19 -9.28 2.06
CA ASP A 187 3.45 -9.24 1.28
C ASP A 187 4.67 -8.74 2.06
N ASN A 188 4.46 -7.93 3.09
CA ASN A 188 5.52 -7.43 3.96
C ASN A 188 5.19 -7.54 5.46
N GLY A 189 4.15 -8.32 5.79
CA GLY A 189 3.69 -8.56 7.15
C GLY A 189 3.32 -7.27 7.88
N THR A 190 2.49 -6.42 7.26
CA THR A 190 1.96 -5.23 7.93
C THR A 190 0.44 -5.12 7.87
N LEU A 191 -0.16 -4.69 8.97
CA LEU A 191 -1.52 -4.13 8.97
C LEU A 191 -1.44 -2.63 8.79
N ARG A 192 -2.32 -2.05 7.98
CA ARG A 192 -2.29 -0.63 7.65
C ARG A 192 -3.64 0.01 7.82
N ILE A 193 -3.66 1.18 8.44
CA ILE A 193 -4.87 2.00 8.57
C ILE A 193 -4.59 3.36 7.93
N ILE A 194 -5.48 3.79 7.06
CA ILE A 194 -5.42 5.11 6.42
C ILE A 194 -6.45 5.98 7.11
N PHE A 195 -5.97 7.00 7.81
CA PHE A 195 -6.82 8.02 8.44
C PHE A 195 -6.98 9.24 7.55
N ALA A 196 -8.11 9.93 7.68
CA ALA A 196 -8.49 11.09 6.91
C ALA A 196 -9.01 12.20 7.84
N ASN A 197 -8.48 13.41 7.69
CA ASN A 197 -8.92 14.56 8.48
C ASN A 197 -10.35 15.02 8.10
N ASP A 198 -10.91 15.95 8.88
CA ASP A 198 -12.30 16.41 8.70
C ASP A 198 -12.58 16.99 7.30
N ILE A 199 -11.59 17.64 6.67
CA ILE A 199 -11.73 18.17 5.31
C ILE A 199 -11.95 17.01 4.32
N ALA A 200 -11.12 15.96 4.42
CA ALA A 200 -11.25 14.77 3.62
C ALA A 200 -12.58 14.04 3.88
N VAL A 201 -13.00 13.94 5.14
CA VAL A 201 -14.28 13.33 5.53
C VAL A 201 -15.47 14.06 4.91
N LYS A 202 -15.49 15.40 4.99
CA LYS A 202 -16.54 16.22 4.38
C LYS A 202 -16.55 16.07 2.86
N ALA A 203 -15.38 16.00 2.23
CA ALA A 203 -15.25 15.76 0.80
C ALA A 203 -15.83 14.40 0.39
N ILE A 204 -15.61 13.34 1.19
CA ILE A 204 -16.18 12.01 0.96
C ILE A 204 -17.70 12.06 1.06
N GLN A 205 -18.25 12.69 2.11
CA GLN A 205 -19.69 12.85 2.30
C GLN A 205 -20.35 13.65 1.17
N ALA A 206 -19.65 14.64 0.61
CA ALA A 206 -20.12 15.44 -0.51
C ALA A 206 -19.85 14.82 -1.88
N HIS A 207 -19.23 13.63 -1.95
CA HIS A 207 -18.75 13.00 -3.19
C HIS A 207 -17.78 13.88 -4.02
N GLN A 208 -16.98 14.70 -3.35
CA GLN A 208 -16.03 15.66 -3.94
C GLN A 208 -14.57 15.25 -3.68
N THR A 209 -14.21 14.03 -4.08
CA THR A 209 -12.90 13.42 -3.78
C THR A 209 -11.93 13.43 -4.97
N ASN A 210 -12.28 14.04 -6.10
CA ASN A 210 -11.41 14.14 -7.26
C ASN A 210 -11.69 15.44 -8.04
N VAL A 211 -10.89 16.50 -7.90
CA VAL A 211 -9.71 16.62 -7.03
C VAL A 211 -10.08 16.79 -5.55
N TRP A 212 -9.18 16.41 -4.64
CA TRP A 212 -9.38 16.64 -3.21
C TRP A 212 -9.23 18.13 -2.85
N PRO A 213 -10.02 18.66 -1.89
CA PRO A 213 -9.86 20.03 -1.43
C PRO A 213 -8.51 20.30 -0.75
N ASP A 214 -7.96 21.49 -0.94
CA ASP A 214 -6.76 21.94 -0.21
C ASP A 214 -6.98 21.84 1.31
N GLY A 215 -5.94 21.40 2.03
CA GLY A 215 -6.02 21.07 3.45
C GLY A 215 -6.44 19.63 3.75
N THR A 216 -6.83 18.83 2.76
CA THR A 216 -6.98 17.36 2.89
C THR A 216 -5.67 16.75 3.38
N ILE A 217 -5.73 15.93 4.44
CA ILE A 217 -4.58 15.17 4.93
C ILE A 217 -4.97 13.70 5.09
N PHE A 218 -4.15 12.83 4.50
CA PHE A 218 -4.18 11.39 4.78
C PHE A 218 -2.98 11.01 5.63
N ALA A 219 -3.23 10.22 6.67
CA ALA A 219 -2.19 9.59 7.48
C ALA A 219 -2.29 8.07 7.32
N LYS A 220 -1.37 7.50 6.54
CA LYS A 220 -1.28 6.05 6.34
C LYS A 220 -0.29 5.48 7.32
N THR A 221 -0.79 4.67 8.23
CA THR A 221 -0.02 4.00 9.27
C THR A 221 0.21 2.55 8.91
N ALA A 222 1.32 1.99 9.40
CA ALA A 222 1.62 0.58 9.29
C ALA A 222 2.15 0.05 10.62
N TRP A 223 1.67 -1.13 10.99
CA TRP A 223 2.14 -1.91 12.14
C TRP A 223 2.59 -3.27 11.64
N LYS A 224 3.55 -3.88 12.34
CA LYS A 224 3.91 -5.28 12.12
C LYS A 224 2.72 -6.18 12.44
N GLU A 225 2.53 -7.23 11.64
CA GLU A 225 1.54 -8.26 11.93
C GLU A 225 1.96 -9.09 13.15
N GLN A 226 1.03 -9.28 14.07
CA GLN A 226 1.10 -10.32 15.09
C GLN A 226 0.15 -11.44 14.70
N VAL A 227 0.70 -12.56 14.24
CA VAL A 227 -0.03 -13.72 13.76
C VAL A 227 -0.21 -14.71 14.91
N HIS A 228 -1.46 -15.01 15.24
CA HIS A 228 -1.86 -15.88 16.35
C HIS A 228 -2.19 -17.29 15.86
N ALA A 229 -2.07 -18.28 16.75
CA ALA A 229 -2.33 -19.69 16.44
C ALA A 229 -3.78 -19.99 16.03
N ASP A 230 -4.72 -19.14 16.45
CA ASP A 230 -6.14 -19.21 16.09
C ASP A 230 -6.47 -18.60 14.70
N GLY A 231 -5.46 -18.12 13.97
CA GLY A 231 -5.61 -17.48 12.66
C GLY A 231 -5.97 -15.99 12.73
N ARG A 232 -6.01 -15.40 13.92
CA ARG A 232 -6.09 -13.93 14.05
C ARG A 232 -4.75 -13.30 13.69
N VAL A 233 -4.82 -12.10 13.12
CA VAL A 233 -3.68 -11.23 12.89
C VAL A 233 -4.02 -9.86 13.45
N THR A 234 -3.23 -9.39 14.41
CA THR A 234 -3.44 -8.10 15.09
C THR A 234 -2.27 -7.15 14.87
N ALA A 235 -2.46 -5.88 15.21
CA ALA A 235 -1.40 -4.89 15.13
C ALA A 235 -0.36 -5.12 16.24
N GLY A 236 0.90 -5.29 15.86
CA GLY A 236 2.07 -5.35 16.74
C GLY A 236 2.83 -4.02 16.77
N ALA A 237 4.17 -4.11 16.71
CA ALA A 237 5.04 -2.94 16.78
C ALA A 237 4.73 -1.91 15.67
N PHE A 238 4.71 -0.63 16.04
CA PHE A 238 4.52 0.45 15.08
C PHE A 238 5.69 0.51 14.10
N PHE A 239 5.38 0.43 12.81
CA PHE A 239 6.40 0.39 11.76
C PHE A 239 6.66 1.77 11.14
N GLN A 240 5.60 2.49 10.75
CA GLN A 240 5.71 3.81 10.15
C GLN A 240 4.38 4.56 10.03
N VAL A 241 4.46 5.86 9.77
CA VAL A 241 3.37 6.69 9.26
C VAL A 241 3.82 7.50 8.05
N GLU A 242 2.97 7.58 7.05
CA GLU A 242 3.13 8.33 5.81
C GLU A 242 2.01 9.37 5.73
N PHE A 243 2.35 10.59 5.29
CA PHE A 243 1.40 11.68 5.13
C PHE A 243 1.36 12.15 3.67
N MET A 244 0.13 12.34 3.20
CA MET A 244 -0.19 13.11 2.00
C MET A 244 -0.96 14.35 2.43
N ILE A 245 -0.47 15.54 2.08
CA ILE A 245 -1.07 16.84 2.46
C ILE A 245 -1.42 17.63 1.20
N LYS A 246 -2.70 17.89 0.95
CA LYS A 246 -3.15 18.63 -0.23
C LYS A 246 -2.90 20.12 -0.05
N ASP A 247 -2.16 20.70 -0.98
CA ASP A 247 -2.06 22.14 -1.20
C ASP A 247 -1.56 22.33 -2.63
N ALA A 248 -2.50 22.56 -3.55
CA ALA A 248 -2.23 22.57 -4.98
C ALA A 248 -1.19 23.63 -5.37
N LYS A 249 -1.17 24.77 -4.66
CA LYS A 249 -0.22 25.86 -4.93
C LYS A 249 1.15 25.58 -4.31
N LYS A 250 1.20 25.24 -3.02
CA LYS A 250 2.46 25.02 -2.29
C LYS A 250 3.23 23.81 -2.84
N TYR A 251 2.52 22.77 -3.24
CA TYR A 251 3.10 21.51 -3.69
C TYR A 251 2.95 21.29 -5.20
N ALA A 252 2.84 22.35 -5.99
CA ALA A 252 2.71 22.28 -7.45
C ALA A 252 3.80 21.42 -8.13
N LYS A 253 5.03 21.41 -7.57
CA LYS A 253 6.17 20.61 -8.09
C LYS A 253 6.11 19.12 -7.74
N THR A 254 5.21 18.73 -6.83
CA THR A 254 5.04 17.36 -6.34
C THR A 254 3.58 16.93 -6.49
N ALA A 255 3.00 17.26 -7.64
CA ALA A 255 1.64 16.89 -8.03
C ALA A 255 0.53 17.48 -7.13
N GLY A 256 0.77 18.64 -6.51
CA GLY A 256 -0.19 19.29 -5.61
C GLY A 256 -0.28 18.65 -4.22
N TRP A 257 0.62 17.70 -3.91
CA TRP A 257 0.66 16.98 -2.65
C TRP A 257 2.02 17.11 -1.95
N GLY A 258 1.97 17.33 -0.64
CA GLY A 258 3.11 17.21 0.25
C GLY A 258 3.25 15.75 0.68
N TRP A 259 4.43 15.17 0.45
CA TRP A 259 4.73 13.76 0.74
C TRP A 259 5.74 13.67 1.88
N ALA A 260 5.41 12.95 2.94
CA ALA A 260 6.35 12.76 4.04
C ALA A 260 6.14 11.41 4.75
N ARG A 261 7.20 10.89 5.37
CA ARG A 261 7.16 9.59 6.05
C ARG A 261 8.07 9.58 7.26
N TRP A 262 7.61 8.95 8.33
CA TRP A 262 8.34 8.70 9.57
C TRP A 262 8.34 7.21 9.89
N ARG A 263 9.50 6.66 10.28
CA ARG A 263 9.69 5.23 10.55
C ARG A 263 10.09 4.97 11.99
N GLY A 264 9.62 3.83 12.51
CA GLY A 264 9.93 3.34 13.84
C GLY A 264 9.26 4.13 14.97
N ASP A 265 9.49 3.65 16.19
CA ASP A 265 9.03 4.22 17.46
C ASP A 265 9.61 5.62 17.76
N SER A 266 10.82 5.89 17.29
CA SER A 266 11.50 7.19 17.40
C SER A 266 11.04 8.22 16.37
N LEU A 267 10.11 7.85 15.46
CA LEU A 267 9.63 8.71 14.38
C LEU A 267 10.81 9.37 13.65
N LYS A 268 11.67 8.56 13.04
CA LYS A 268 12.76 9.08 12.21
C LYS A 268 12.21 9.49 10.84
N PRO A 269 12.40 10.75 10.39
CA PRO A 269 11.96 11.17 9.06
C PRO A 269 12.71 10.41 7.95
N TYR A 270 11.99 10.07 6.89
CA TYR A 270 12.53 9.42 5.69
C TYR A 270 13.05 10.43 4.66
N GLY A 271 14.05 9.99 3.89
CA GLY A 271 14.65 10.74 2.79
C GLY A 271 15.99 11.37 3.16
N ALA A 272 16.89 11.46 2.19
CA ALA A 272 18.18 12.12 2.38
C ALA A 272 18.09 13.65 2.21
N ASN A 273 17.24 14.12 1.30
CA ASN A 273 17.04 15.53 0.97
C ASN A 273 15.64 15.74 0.35
N ARG A 274 15.28 16.98 0.03
CA ARG A 274 13.94 17.34 -0.47
C ARG A 274 13.45 16.56 -1.70
N LEU A 275 14.35 16.02 -2.51
CA LEU A 275 14.04 15.32 -3.76
C LEU A 275 13.46 13.91 -3.52
N PHE A 276 13.48 13.38 -2.29
CA PHE A 276 12.85 12.08 -1.99
C PHE A 276 11.36 12.06 -2.40
N ALA A 277 10.68 13.21 -2.36
CA ALA A 277 9.27 13.31 -2.74
C ALA A 277 9.00 12.87 -4.18
N THR A 278 10.00 12.94 -5.08
CA THR A 278 9.89 12.45 -6.46
C THR A 278 9.66 10.94 -6.51
N GLU A 279 10.20 10.18 -5.54
CA GLU A 279 9.96 8.73 -5.42
C GLU A 279 8.47 8.46 -5.14
N CYS A 280 7.87 9.27 -4.24
CA CYS A 280 6.45 9.20 -3.91
C CYS A 280 5.58 9.54 -5.13
N VAL A 281 5.87 10.66 -5.81
CA VAL A 281 5.13 11.09 -7.01
C VAL A 281 5.21 10.05 -8.12
N THR A 282 6.41 9.50 -8.39
CA THR A 282 6.60 8.47 -9.42
C THR A 282 5.78 7.22 -9.12
N CYS A 283 5.72 6.80 -7.85
CA CYS A 283 4.92 5.66 -7.45
C CYS A 283 3.42 5.93 -7.58
N HIS A 284 2.98 7.16 -7.30
CA HIS A 284 1.58 7.58 -7.37
C HIS A 284 1.12 8.07 -8.75
N GLN A 285 2.03 8.20 -9.71
CA GLN A 285 1.74 8.66 -11.08
C GLN A 285 0.63 7.86 -11.78
N PRO A 286 0.51 6.52 -11.62
CA PRO A 286 -0.60 5.78 -12.21
C PRO A 286 -1.99 6.24 -11.74
N MET A 287 -2.07 6.94 -10.60
CA MET A 287 -3.31 7.51 -10.06
C MET A 287 -3.51 8.99 -10.41
N HIS A 288 -2.80 9.56 -11.39
CA HIS A 288 -2.93 10.99 -11.74
C HIS A 288 -4.38 11.41 -12.04
N ASP A 289 -5.18 10.54 -12.67
CA ASP A 289 -6.61 10.76 -12.96
C ASP A 289 -7.52 10.67 -11.72
N ASN A 290 -6.99 10.20 -10.58
CA ASN A 290 -7.67 10.14 -9.28
C ASN A 290 -6.93 10.98 -8.24
N ASP A 291 -6.41 12.12 -8.68
CA ASP A 291 -5.66 13.08 -7.88
C ASP A 291 -4.50 12.43 -7.08
N PHE A 292 -3.82 11.46 -7.69
CA PHE A 292 -2.69 10.72 -7.13
C PHE A 292 -3.02 9.86 -5.90
N VAL A 293 -4.30 9.58 -5.61
CA VAL A 293 -4.74 8.79 -4.45
C VAL A 293 -5.18 7.38 -4.87
N PHE A 294 -4.57 6.35 -4.29
CA PHE A 294 -4.96 4.95 -4.52
C PHE A 294 -6.17 4.53 -3.68
N THR A 295 -6.28 5.07 -2.46
CA THR A 295 -7.25 4.59 -1.47
C THR A 295 -8.66 5.01 -1.85
N ARG A 296 -9.56 4.03 -1.96
CA ARG A 296 -11.00 4.26 -2.05
C ARG A 296 -11.58 4.40 -0.63
N PRO A 297 -12.47 5.36 -0.35
CA PRO A 297 -13.17 5.42 0.94
C PRO A 297 -13.98 4.14 1.20
N LEU A 298 -14.10 3.75 2.47
CA LEU A 298 -15.05 2.71 2.88
C LEU A 298 -16.48 3.09 2.48
N ASP A 299 -17.26 2.10 2.06
CA ASP A 299 -18.69 2.27 1.86
C ASP A 299 -19.38 2.62 3.19
N ARG A 300 -20.17 3.70 3.19
CA ARG A 300 -20.90 4.23 4.35
C ARG A 300 -22.41 4.04 4.23
N SER A 301 -22.90 3.42 3.15
CA SER A 301 -24.33 3.27 2.85
C SER A 301 -25.10 2.46 3.89
N PHE A 302 -24.45 1.51 4.56
CA PHE A 302 -25.05 0.68 5.61
C PHE A 302 -25.39 1.44 6.90
N ALA A 303 -24.87 2.67 7.06
CA ALA A 303 -25.01 3.42 8.29
C ALA A 303 -26.45 3.83 8.60
N ASP A 304 -27.28 4.01 7.57
CA ASP A 304 -28.68 4.39 7.71
C ASP A 304 -29.51 3.28 8.40
N GLU A 305 -28.96 2.06 8.52
CA GLU A 305 -29.59 0.89 9.14
C GLU A 305 -29.17 0.70 10.62
N LEU A 306 -28.31 1.58 11.15
CA LEU A 306 -27.76 1.50 12.50
C LEU A 306 -28.18 2.71 13.36
N PRO A 307 -28.19 2.59 14.71
CA PRO A 307 -28.49 3.71 15.59
C PRO A 307 -27.53 4.90 15.41
N GLU A 308 -26.26 4.59 15.12
CA GLU A 308 -25.23 5.56 14.75
C GLU A 308 -24.25 4.94 13.75
N ASN A 309 -23.58 5.79 12.96
CA ASN A 309 -22.59 5.33 11.98
C ASN A 309 -21.23 5.02 12.67
N PRO A 310 -20.82 3.75 12.79
CA PRO A 310 -19.56 3.41 13.45
C PRO A 310 -18.32 3.96 12.74
N LEU A 311 -18.39 4.20 11.42
CA LEU A 311 -17.26 4.76 10.66
C LEU A 311 -17.02 6.25 10.90
N LEU A 312 -17.91 6.91 11.65
CA LEU A 312 -17.71 8.28 12.11
C LEU A 312 -17.08 8.36 13.51
N LEU A 313 -16.96 7.22 14.20
CA LEU A 313 -16.35 7.10 15.53
C LEU A 313 -14.83 6.93 15.44
N HIS A 314 -14.15 6.91 16.59
CA HIS A 314 -12.70 6.70 16.63
C HIS A 314 -12.33 5.23 16.49
N THR A 315 -11.32 4.93 15.68
CA THR A 315 -10.81 3.56 15.58
C THR A 315 -9.87 3.25 16.73
N ILE A 316 -10.18 2.20 17.47
CA ILE A 316 -9.38 1.69 18.60
C ILE A 316 -8.32 0.72 18.07
N THR A 317 -8.73 -0.27 17.28
CA THR A 317 -7.81 -1.27 16.71
C THR A 317 -8.41 -1.95 15.49
N GLY A 318 -7.60 -2.76 14.79
CA GLY A 318 -8.03 -3.58 13.67
C GLY A 318 -7.39 -4.96 13.71
N MET A 319 -8.06 -5.91 13.08
CA MET A 319 -7.62 -7.30 13.01
C MET A 319 -8.03 -7.97 11.71
N VAL A 320 -7.33 -9.03 11.36
CA VAL A 320 -7.66 -9.91 10.24
C VAL A 320 -7.88 -11.31 10.79
N HIS A 321 -8.91 -12.01 10.32
CA HIS A 321 -9.08 -13.45 10.55
C HIS A 321 -8.74 -14.16 9.25
N SER A 322 -7.52 -14.67 9.15
CA SER A 322 -7.00 -15.20 7.89
C SER A 322 -7.76 -16.42 7.41
N ASN A 323 -8.22 -17.25 8.34
CA ASN A 323 -8.93 -18.50 8.05
C ASN A 323 -10.32 -18.24 7.46
N ASP A 324 -10.95 -17.13 7.86
CA ASP A 324 -12.30 -16.75 7.42
C ASP A 324 -12.28 -15.76 6.25
N SER A 325 -11.09 -15.27 5.87
CA SER A 325 -10.92 -14.19 4.90
C SER A 325 -11.76 -12.96 5.27
N THR A 326 -11.73 -12.59 6.55
CA THR A 326 -12.41 -11.40 7.07
C THR A 326 -11.42 -10.46 7.74
N MET A 327 -11.82 -9.20 7.85
CA MET A 327 -11.11 -8.21 8.63
C MET A 327 -12.10 -7.37 9.41
N SER A 328 -11.70 -6.97 10.60
CA SER A 328 -12.55 -6.20 11.51
C SER A 328 -11.83 -4.96 12.00
N MET A 329 -12.59 -3.92 12.28
CA MET A 329 -12.11 -2.76 13.03
C MET A 329 -13.03 -2.50 14.21
N LEU A 330 -12.40 -2.27 15.36
CA LEU A 330 -13.08 -1.83 16.57
C LEU A 330 -13.07 -0.31 16.62
N TYR A 331 -14.27 0.25 16.73
CA TYR A 331 -14.54 1.67 16.87
C TYR A 331 -15.10 1.96 18.25
N GLY A 332 -14.91 3.18 18.73
CA GLY A 332 -15.52 3.66 19.96
C GLY A 332 -15.84 5.14 19.94
N ASN A 333 -16.85 5.52 20.71
CA ASN A 333 -17.09 6.93 21.02
C ASN A 333 -15.96 7.53 21.87
N ASP A 334 -16.00 8.83 22.13
CA ASP A 334 -14.95 9.56 22.88
C ASP A 334 -14.60 8.89 24.22
N ALA A 335 -15.62 8.44 24.96
CA ALA A 335 -15.44 7.77 26.25
C ALA A 335 -14.71 6.42 26.10
N ALA A 336 -15.12 5.60 25.12
CA ALA A 336 -14.48 4.32 24.86
C ALA A 336 -13.05 4.49 24.33
N PHE A 337 -12.84 5.44 23.41
CA PHE A 337 -11.52 5.71 22.84
C PHE A 337 -10.54 6.23 23.89
N ALA A 338 -10.97 7.16 24.74
CA ALA A 338 -10.16 7.66 25.85
C ALA A 338 -9.79 6.52 26.83
N TYR A 339 -10.76 5.65 27.17
CA TYR A 339 -10.52 4.51 28.06
C TYR A 339 -9.50 3.52 27.48
N ALA A 340 -9.67 3.12 26.22
CA ALA A 340 -8.78 2.20 25.51
C ALA A 340 -7.36 2.77 25.32
N GLY A 341 -7.20 4.10 25.37
CA GLY A 341 -5.90 4.75 25.30
C GLY A 341 -5.02 4.55 26.54
N SER A 342 -5.60 4.20 27.69
CA SER A 342 -4.87 4.03 28.96
C SER A 342 -5.12 2.70 29.67
N HIS A 343 -6.05 1.88 29.16
CA HIS A 343 -6.41 0.58 29.74
C HIS A 343 -6.41 -0.51 28.67
N SER A 344 -6.09 -1.73 29.07
CA SER A 344 -6.10 -2.92 28.20
C SER A 344 -7.09 -3.98 28.65
N ASP A 345 -8.05 -3.62 29.50
CA ASP A 345 -9.10 -4.51 30.00
C ASP A 345 -10.46 -4.21 29.33
N GLY A 346 -11.48 -5.00 29.68
CA GLY A 346 -12.84 -4.83 29.18
C GLY A 346 -13.76 -3.97 30.04
N HIS A 347 -13.24 -3.28 31.07
CA HIS A 347 -14.05 -2.59 32.08
C HIS A 347 -14.39 -1.14 31.68
N TYR A 348 -14.89 -0.96 30.47
CA TYR A 348 -15.23 0.36 29.96
C TYR A 348 -16.25 1.08 30.86
N PRO A 349 -16.14 2.42 31.01
CA PRO A 349 -17.00 3.20 31.88
C PRO A 349 -18.43 3.33 31.32
N GLY A 350 -19.38 3.66 32.19
CA GLY A 350 -20.74 4.03 31.77
C GLY A 350 -20.74 5.17 30.74
N GLY A 351 -21.53 5.02 29.69
CA GLY A 351 -21.55 5.89 28.52
C GLY A 351 -20.58 5.48 27.39
N ALA A 352 -19.70 4.51 27.63
CA ALA A 352 -18.85 3.97 26.57
C ALA A 352 -19.66 3.16 25.55
N LEU A 353 -19.29 3.30 24.29
CA LEU A 353 -19.92 2.62 23.17
C LEU A 353 -18.84 2.08 22.25
N LEU A 354 -18.91 0.78 21.97
CA LEU A 354 -18.01 0.09 21.06
C LEU A 354 -18.78 -0.49 19.88
N TYR A 355 -18.11 -0.48 18.73
CA TYR A 355 -18.59 -1.09 17.50
C TYR A 355 -17.48 -1.91 16.86
N GLU A 356 -17.71 -3.20 16.64
CA GLU A 356 -16.87 -3.99 15.74
C GLU A 356 -17.55 -4.09 14.38
N VAL A 357 -16.90 -3.60 13.34
CA VAL A 357 -17.38 -3.74 11.96
C VAL A 357 -16.51 -4.76 11.27
N THR A 358 -17.13 -5.80 10.71
CA THR A 358 -16.44 -6.91 10.05
C THR A 358 -16.77 -6.92 8.56
N TRP A 359 -15.73 -6.90 7.73
CA TRP A 359 -15.82 -7.03 6.29
C TRP A 359 -15.32 -8.38 5.80
N ARG A 360 -15.87 -8.84 4.67
CA ARG A 360 -15.17 -9.80 3.83
C ARG A 360 -13.94 -9.12 3.23
N GLN A 361 -12.82 -9.83 3.19
CA GLN A 361 -11.63 -9.39 2.47
C GLN A 361 -11.78 -9.66 0.98
N GLN A 362 -11.27 -8.73 0.17
CA GLN A 362 -10.96 -8.96 -1.24
C GLN A 362 -9.50 -8.63 -1.52
N PRO A 363 -8.88 -9.25 -2.52
CA PRO A 363 -7.58 -8.82 -3.02
C PRO A 363 -7.62 -7.35 -3.46
N ASP A 364 -6.58 -6.59 -3.16
CA ASP A 364 -6.43 -5.23 -3.68
C ASP A 364 -6.13 -5.28 -5.18
N GLU A 365 -7.04 -4.73 -5.98
CA GLU A 365 -6.91 -4.64 -7.44
C GLU A 365 -5.69 -3.83 -7.89
N ARG A 366 -5.20 -2.92 -7.02
CA ARG A 366 -4.07 -2.03 -7.30
C ARG A 366 -2.76 -2.52 -6.68
N TRP A 367 -2.80 -3.54 -5.82
CA TRP A 367 -1.59 -4.08 -5.20
C TRP A 367 -1.72 -5.58 -4.90
N THR A 368 -1.10 -6.41 -5.74
CA THR A 368 -0.93 -7.84 -5.41
C THR A 368 -0.06 -7.98 -4.16
N GLY A 369 -0.52 -8.79 -3.21
CA GLY A 369 0.09 -8.89 -1.88
C GLY A 369 -0.64 -8.10 -0.80
N ALA A 370 -1.83 -7.59 -1.13
CA ALA A 370 -2.69 -6.88 -0.20
C ALA A 370 -4.13 -7.39 -0.28
N ASN A 371 -4.83 -7.34 0.85
CA ASN A 371 -6.27 -7.46 0.92
C ASN A 371 -6.88 -6.19 1.53
N ILE A 372 -8.07 -5.83 1.08
CA ILE A 372 -8.85 -4.67 1.53
C ILE A 372 -10.28 -5.08 1.87
N PRO A 373 -11.04 -4.25 2.60
CA PRO A 373 -12.48 -4.41 2.78
C PRO A 373 -13.21 -4.50 1.44
N GLU A 374 -14.13 -5.47 1.32
CA GLU A 374 -15.10 -5.56 0.23
C GLU A 374 -16.49 -5.12 0.72
N ARG A 375 -17.21 -6.05 1.37
CA ARG A 375 -18.57 -5.85 1.85
C ARG A 375 -18.66 -6.16 3.34
N ILE A 376 -19.53 -5.46 4.03
CA ILE A 376 -19.78 -5.70 5.46
C ILE A 376 -20.53 -7.01 5.62
N LEU A 377 -20.09 -7.81 6.58
CA LEU A 377 -20.73 -9.06 6.98
C LEU A 377 -21.51 -8.90 8.28
N SER A 378 -20.95 -8.14 9.22
CA SER A 378 -21.58 -7.86 10.51
C SER A 378 -21.14 -6.54 11.10
N VAL A 379 -22.02 -5.98 11.92
CA VAL A 379 -21.70 -4.91 12.86
C VAL A 379 -22.14 -5.38 14.23
N GLU A 380 -21.23 -5.38 15.18
CA GLU A 380 -21.47 -5.75 16.57
C GLU A 380 -21.33 -4.50 17.44
N ARG A 381 -22.31 -4.27 18.30
CA ARG A 381 -22.42 -3.08 19.14
C ARG A 381 -22.41 -3.50 20.60
N LEU A 382 -21.59 -2.83 21.41
CA LEU A 382 -21.56 -3.00 22.86
C LEU A 382 -21.71 -1.64 23.54
N ALA A 383 -22.80 -1.46 24.29
CA ALA A 383 -23.09 -0.22 25.03
C ALA A 383 -22.99 -0.44 26.54
N PHE A 384 -22.17 0.37 27.20
CA PHE A 384 -21.98 0.35 28.64
C PHE A 384 -22.86 1.43 29.27
N TRP A 385 -23.84 1.04 30.08
CA TRP A 385 -24.75 1.97 30.75
C TRP A 385 -24.24 2.25 32.18
N VAL A 386 -24.52 3.44 32.70
CA VAL A 386 -23.98 3.90 34.01
C VAL A 386 -24.34 2.97 35.17
N ASP A 387 -25.54 2.37 35.14
CA ASP A 387 -26.07 1.52 36.22
C ASP A 387 -26.42 0.09 35.76
N GLY A 388 -25.89 -0.34 34.61
CA GLY A 388 -26.33 -1.57 33.94
C GLY A 388 -25.21 -2.45 33.42
N GLN A 389 -25.52 -3.72 33.22
CA GLN A 389 -24.67 -4.63 32.46
C GLN A 389 -24.53 -4.14 31.01
N PRO A 390 -23.37 -4.37 30.36
CA PRO A 390 -23.18 -3.96 28.97
C PRO A 390 -24.21 -4.66 28.07
N VAL A 391 -24.80 -3.91 27.15
CA VAL A 391 -25.80 -4.40 26.20
C VAL A 391 -25.14 -4.68 24.86
N TYR A 392 -25.19 -5.95 24.45
CA TYR A 392 -24.70 -6.40 23.16
C TYR A 392 -25.83 -6.42 22.10
N THR A 393 -25.52 -5.98 20.88
CA THR A 393 -26.43 -6.07 19.73
C THR A 393 -25.65 -6.42 18.48
N MET A 394 -26.17 -7.35 17.68
CA MET A 394 -25.54 -7.79 16.44
C MET A 394 -26.43 -7.52 15.23
N TYR A 395 -25.84 -6.92 14.21
CA TYR A 395 -26.45 -6.63 12.92
C TYR A 395 -25.75 -7.50 11.86
N LYS A 396 -26.51 -8.29 11.10
CA LYS A 396 -25.99 -9.16 10.02
C LYS A 396 -26.85 -9.08 8.77
N GLY A 397 -26.25 -9.43 7.63
CA GLY A 397 -26.94 -9.60 6.35
C GLY A 397 -26.77 -8.42 5.40
N THR A 398 -27.55 -8.43 4.32
CA THR A 398 -27.62 -7.33 3.34
C THR A 398 -29.08 -7.21 2.89
N PRO A 399 -29.89 -6.29 3.44
CA PRO A 399 -29.54 -5.26 4.43
C PRO A 399 -29.20 -5.83 5.82
N LEU A 400 -28.41 -5.10 6.61
CA LEU A 400 -28.07 -5.42 7.99
C LEU A 400 -29.34 -5.32 8.85
N ARG A 401 -29.84 -6.47 9.31
CA ARG A 401 -31.00 -6.50 10.21
C ARG A 401 -30.52 -6.74 11.63
N GLY A 402 -30.97 -5.90 12.56
CA GLY A 402 -30.73 -6.07 13.98
C GLY A 402 -31.40 -7.35 14.48
N GLY A 403 -30.61 -8.27 15.01
CA GLY A 403 -31.11 -9.45 15.71
C GLY A 403 -30.92 -9.29 17.20
N ASN A 404 -32.02 -9.23 17.96
CA ASN A 404 -31.95 -9.25 19.42
C ASN A 404 -31.79 -10.71 19.87
N ARG A 405 -30.54 -11.21 19.92
CA ARG A 405 -30.24 -12.59 20.35
C ARG A 405 -30.36 -12.80 21.87
N VAL A 406 -30.85 -11.82 22.64
CA VAL A 406 -31.10 -11.99 24.08
C VAL A 406 -32.12 -13.09 24.33
N SER A 407 -33.20 -13.20 23.55
CA SER A 407 -34.23 -14.25 23.76
C SER A 407 -33.80 -15.64 23.26
N ALA A 408 -32.88 -15.73 22.30
CA ALA A 408 -32.32 -17.00 21.84
C ALA A 408 -31.25 -17.54 22.82
N ILE A 409 -30.52 -16.65 23.50
CA ILE A 409 -29.48 -17.01 24.49
C ILE A 409 -30.10 -17.20 25.89
N ALA A 410 -31.11 -16.40 26.27
CA ALA A 410 -31.80 -16.54 27.55
C ALA A 410 -32.73 -17.76 27.63
N GLY A 411 -32.99 -18.44 26.49
CA GLY A 411 -33.77 -19.68 26.42
C GLY A 411 -32.93 -20.95 26.53
N GLU A 412 -31.60 -20.87 26.42
CA GLU A 412 -30.72 -22.03 26.58
C GLU A 412 -30.44 -22.27 28.07
N ARG A 413 -31.14 -23.26 28.64
CA ARG A 413 -30.81 -23.79 29.95
C ARG A 413 -29.43 -24.41 29.89
N MET A 414 -28.51 -23.94 30.75
CA MET A 414 -27.27 -24.65 31.04
C MET A 414 -27.58 -26.12 31.31
N ALA A 415 -26.90 -27.00 30.58
CA ALA A 415 -26.80 -28.39 30.96
C ALA A 415 -26.07 -28.46 32.30
N VAL A 416 -26.84 -28.59 33.37
CA VAL A 416 -26.34 -29.04 34.67
C VAL A 416 -26.52 -30.55 34.69
N ALA A 417 -25.43 -31.29 34.88
CA ALA A 417 -25.45 -32.59 35.56
C ALA A 417 -24.02 -33.09 35.82
N PRO A 418 -23.80 -33.85 36.90
CA PRO A 418 -24.15 -33.61 38.31
C PRO A 418 -23.06 -32.84 39.07
#